data_AF-A0A1V5R0U6-F1
#
_entry.id   AF-A0A1V5R0U6-F1
#
_cell.length_a   1.000
_cell.length_b   1.000
_cell.length_c   1.000
_cell.angle_alpha   90.00
_cell.angle_beta   90.00
_cell.angle_gamma   90.00
#
_symmetry.space_group_name_H-M   'P 1'
#
loop_
_entity.id
_entity.type
_entity.pdbx_description
1 polymer ?
#
loop_
_entity_poly.entity_id
_entity_poly.type
_entity_poly.pdbx_seq_one_letter_code
_entity_poly.pdbx_strand_id
1 'polypeptide(L)'
;MIDYAFKEKKVIIVSPTTFAAYLQTVLQGLRALKIEEQTKDIIKRVEGLGKHILAYDDYFKKLGNNLATTVNAYNLADKELKKIDKDVVKITGAESVIEPLQLDGPKKMGD
;
A
#
# COMPACT_ATOMS: atom_id res chain seq x y z
N MET A 1 45.42 -27.39 39.10
CA MET A 1 44.66 -28.23 38.13
C MET A 1 43.83 -27.40 37.16
N ILE A 2 43.07 -26.39 37.62
CA ILE A 2 42.20 -25.59 36.74
C ILE A 2 43.00 -24.81 35.67
N ASP A 3 44.12 -24.17 36.04
CA ASP A 3 44.99 -23.46 35.07
C ASP A 3 45.57 -24.38 33.98
N TYR A 4 46.00 -25.60 34.33
CA TYR A 4 46.54 -26.58 33.36
C TYR A 4 45.48 -26.98 32.33
N ALA A 5 44.25 -27.27 32.78
CA ALA A 5 43.15 -27.64 31.90
C ALA A 5 42.76 -26.47 30.97
N PHE A 6 42.61 -25.26 31.51
CA PHE A 6 42.15 -24.10 30.73
C PHE A 6 43.22 -23.51 29.80
N LYS A 7 44.44 -23.25 30.30
CA LYS A 7 45.48 -22.54 29.52
C LYS A 7 46.31 -23.46 28.64
N GLU A 8 46.70 -24.63 29.14
CA GLU A 8 47.61 -25.53 28.40
C GLU A 8 46.88 -26.55 27.53
N LYS A 9 45.74 -27.07 27.99
CA LYS A 9 44.99 -28.11 27.27
C LYS A 9 43.71 -27.63 26.59
N LYS A 10 43.29 -26.38 26.79
CA LYS A 10 42.03 -25.80 26.27
C LYS A 10 40.80 -26.66 26.61
N VAL A 11 40.81 -27.28 27.78
CA VAL A 11 39.71 -28.10 28.32
C VAL A 11 38.92 -27.26 29.31
N ILE A 12 37.62 -27.13 29.05
CA ILE A 12 36.68 -26.49 29.96
C ILE A 12 36.13 -27.57 30.88
N ILE A 13 36.42 -27.44 32.18
CA ILE A 13 35.88 -28.35 33.20
C ILE A 13 34.43 -27.95 33.48
N VAL A 14 33.50 -28.89 33.34
CA VAL A 14 32.06 -28.65 33.52
C VAL A 14 31.43 -29.69 34.44
N SER A 15 30.47 -29.26 35.25
CA SER A 15 29.49 -30.16 35.86
C SER A 15 28.33 -30.41 34.88
N PRO A 16 27.51 -31.47 35.07
CA PRO A 16 26.30 -31.68 34.26
C PRO A 16 25.41 -30.42 34.19
N THR A 17 25.27 -29.69 35.30
CA THR A 17 24.47 -28.46 35.39
C THR A 17 25.09 -27.31 34.60
N THR A 18 26.41 -27.11 34.71
CA THR A 18 27.12 -26.04 33.99
C THR A 18 27.11 -26.28 32.49
N PHE A 19 27.28 -27.53 32.06
CA PHE A 19 27.20 -27.91 30.65
C PHE A 19 25.80 -27.69 30.07
N ALA A 20 24.75 -28.10 30.79
CA ALA A 20 23.37 -27.85 30.39
C ALA A 20 23.06 -26.35 30.26
N ALA A 21 23.55 -25.51 31.18
CA ALA A 21 23.37 -24.06 31.12
C ALA A 21 24.05 -23.43 29.89
N TYR A 22 25.27 -23.88 29.54
CA TYR A 22 25.94 -23.43 28.32
C TYR A 22 25.18 -23.83 27.06
N LEU A 23 24.74 -25.10 26.98
CA LEU A 23 23.95 -25.57 25.83
C LEU A 23 22.64 -24.81 25.69
N GLN A 24 21.97 -24.49 26.81
CA GLN A 24 20.75 -23.69 26.81
C GLN A 24 20.99 -22.29 26.25
N THR A 25 22.09 -21.65 26.64
CA THR A 25 22.49 -20.33 26.11
C THR A 25 22.76 -20.39 24.61
N VAL A 26 23.46 -21.44 24.14
CA VAL A 26 23.72 -21.66 22.72
C VAL A 26 22.42 -21.84 21.94
N LEU A 27 21.50 -22.67 22.44
CA LEU A 27 20.19 -22.88 21.81
C LEU A 27 19.37 -21.59 21.74
N GLN A 28 19.43 -20.76 22.78
CA GLN A 28 18.77 -19.46 22.79
C GLN A 28 19.40 -18.52 21.75
N GLY A 29 20.72 -18.49 21.63
CA GLY A 29 21.43 -17.73 20.58
C GLY A 29 21.05 -18.18 19.17
N LEU A 30 21.01 -19.48 18.91
CA LEU A 30 20.60 -20.03 17.60
C LEU A 30 19.15 -19.67 17.25
N ARG A 31 18.23 -19.70 18.24
CA ARG A 31 16.84 -19.26 18.03
C ARG A 31 16.76 -17.77 17.71
N ALA A 32 17.54 -16.94 18.41
CA ALA A 32 17.58 -15.50 18.16
C ALA A 32 18.08 -15.18 16.74
N LEU A 33 19.13 -15.87 16.27
CA LEU A 33 19.65 -15.71 14.90
C LEU A 33 18.59 -16.05 13.85
N LYS A 34 17.83 -17.13 14.05
CA LYS A 34 16.74 -17.51 13.14
C LYS A 34 15.62 -16.46 13.10
N ILE A 35 15.26 -15.89 14.25
CA ILE A 35 14.26 -14.82 14.34
C ILE A 35 14.75 -13.56 13.63
N GLU A 36 16.03 -13.20 13.80
CA GLU A 36 16.63 -12.05 13.12
C GLU A 36 16.55 -12.19 11.58
N GLU A 37 16.88 -13.37 11.05
CA GLU A 37 16.80 -13.65 9.61
C GLU A 37 15.36 -13.52 9.09
N GLN A 38 14.39 -14.14 9.80
CA GLN A 38 12.97 -14.01 9.44
C GLN A 38 12.48 -12.56 9.51
N THR A 39 12.97 -11.78 10.48
CA THR A 39 12.62 -10.36 10.64
C THR A 39 13.11 -9.54 9.44
N LYS A 40 14.33 -9.80 8.94
CA LYS A 40 14.85 -9.14 7.72
C LYS A 40 13.96 -9.39 6.51
N ASP A 41 13.44 -10.61 6.37
CA ASP A 41 12.52 -10.94 5.27
C ASP A 41 11.15 -10.29 5.43
N ILE A 42 10.62 -10.19 6.66
CA ILE A 42 9.39 -9.45 6.94
C ILE A 42 9.55 -7.98 6.53
N ILE A 43 10.65 -7.34 6.91
CA ILE A 43 10.92 -5.93 6.56
C ILE A 43 10.93 -5.75 5.03
N LYS A 44 11.66 -6.58 4.29
CA LYS A 44 11.68 -6.52 2.81
C LYS A 44 10.28 -6.66 2.20
N ARG A 45 9.45 -7.55 2.75
CA ARG A 45 8.06 -7.75 2.27
C ARG A 45 7.20 -6.54 2.56
N VAL A 46 7.32 -5.94 3.75
CA VAL A 46 6.60 -4.72 4.14
C VAL A 46 7.02 -3.54 3.27
N GLU A 47 8.30 -3.39 2.97
CA GLU A 47 8.80 -2.37 2.03
C GLU A 47 8.21 -2.56 0.63
N GLY A 48 8.15 -3.81 0.14
CA GLY A 48 7.51 -4.14 -1.13
C GLY A 48 6.02 -3.76 -1.14
N LEU A 49 5.30 -4.06 -0.06
CA LEU A 49 3.90 -3.67 0.11
C LEU A 49 3.73 -2.14 0.09
N GLY A 50 4.60 -1.40 0.78
CA GLY A 50 4.59 0.07 0.77
C GLY A 50 4.75 0.65 -0.64
N LYS A 51 5.67 0.10 -1.44
CA LYS A 51 5.84 0.50 -2.84
C LYS A 51 4.59 0.21 -3.69
N HIS A 52 3.95 -0.93 -3.47
CA HIS A 52 2.71 -1.28 -4.19
C HIS A 52 1.57 -0.31 -3.85
N ILE A 53 1.39 0.04 -2.57
CA ILE A 53 0.35 0.98 -2.14
C ILE A 53 0.55 2.35 -2.82
N LEU A 54 1.79 2.87 -2.81
CA LEU A 54 2.09 4.16 -3.46
C LEU A 54 1.85 4.13 -4.96
N ALA A 55 2.23 3.05 -5.64
CA ALA A 55 1.98 2.90 -7.07
C ALA A 55 0.47 2.92 -7.38
N TYR A 56 -0.33 2.19 -6.58
CA TYR A 56 -1.78 2.18 -6.75
C TYR A 56 -2.41 3.55 -6.45
N ASP A 57 -1.97 4.25 -5.43
CA ASP A 57 -2.43 5.63 -5.14
C ASP A 57 -2.21 6.55 -6.35
N ASP A 58 -1.04 6.50 -6.99
CA ASP A 58 -0.76 7.25 -8.21
C ASP A 58 -1.64 6.84 -9.40
N TYR A 59 -1.93 5.54 -9.54
CA TYR A 59 -2.89 5.07 -10.55
C TYR A 59 -4.30 5.62 -10.30
N PHE A 60 -4.78 5.58 -9.05
CA PHE A 60 -6.10 6.10 -8.69
C PHE A 60 -6.21 7.62 -8.87
N LYS A 61 -5.13 8.38 -8.58
CA LYS A 61 -5.07 9.81 -8.89
C LYS A 61 -5.23 10.10 -10.39
N LYS A 62 -4.51 9.37 -11.24
CA LYS A 62 -4.61 9.50 -12.70
C LYS A 62 -6.01 9.11 -13.20
N LEU A 63 -6.57 8.02 -12.67
CA LEU A 63 -7.92 7.58 -12.99
C LEU A 63 -8.96 8.64 -12.61
N GLY A 64 -8.86 9.22 -11.43
CA GLY A 64 -9.73 10.31 -10.98
C GLY A 64 -9.68 11.53 -11.91
N ASN A 65 -8.48 11.91 -12.37
CA ASN A 65 -8.33 13.00 -13.33
C ASN A 65 -9.01 12.69 -14.68
N ASN A 66 -8.81 11.49 -15.22
CA ASN A 66 -9.45 11.08 -16.47
C ASN A 66 -10.98 11.07 -16.34
N LEU A 67 -11.49 10.53 -15.23
CA LEU A 67 -12.92 10.50 -14.96
C LEU A 67 -13.49 11.92 -14.83
N ALA A 68 -12.79 12.85 -14.18
CA ALA A 68 -13.19 14.25 -14.12
C ALA A 68 -13.27 14.86 -15.52
N THR A 69 -12.32 14.58 -16.40
CA THR A 69 -12.36 15.03 -17.80
C THR A 69 -13.57 14.46 -18.53
N THR A 70 -13.86 13.17 -18.39
CA THR A 70 -15.03 12.53 -19.01
C THR A 70 -16.35 13.13 -18.50
N VAL A 71 -16.49 13.34 -17.19
CA VAL A 71 -17.68 13.96 -16.58
C VAL A 71 -17.85 15.39 -17.09
N ASN A 72 -16.77 16.16 -17.19
CA ASN A 72 -16.82 17.52 -17.73
C ASN A 72 -17.25 17.53 -19.21
N ALA A 73 -16.72 16.62 -20.02
CA ALA A 73 -17.10 16.50 -21.42
C ALA A 73 -18.59 16.14 -21.58
N TYR A 74 -19.08 15.21 -20.75
CA TYR A 74 -20.51 14.86 -20.70
C TYR A 74 -21.37 16.08 -20.34
N ASN A 75 -21.04 16.76 -19.24
CA ASN A 75 -21.80 17.94 -18.77
C ASN A 75 -21.78 19.09 -19.79
N LEU A 76 -20.71 19.25 -20.55
CA LEU A 76 -20.63 20.24 -21.63
C LEU A 76 -21.54 19.84 -22.80
N ALA A 77 -21.46 18.60 -23.25
CA ALA A 77 -22.30 18.09 -24.33
C ALA A 77 -23.79 18.21 -24.00
N ASP A 78 -24.17 17.88 -22.77
CA ASP A 78 -25.55 17.98 -22.28
C ASP A 78 -26.05 19.45 -22.24
N LYS A 79 -25.18 20.39 -21.85
CA LYS A 79 -25.48 21.84 -21.92
C LYS A 79 -25.66 22.32 -23.35
N GLU A 80 -24.80 21.90 -24.28
CA GLU A 80 -24.92 22.28 -25.69
C GLU A 80 -26.20 21.69 -26.30
N LEU A 81 -26.53 20.44 -25.99
CA LEU A 81 -27.77 19.79 -26.42
C LEU A 81 -29.01 20.57 -25.97
N LYS A 82 -29.03 21.06 -24.72
CA LYS A 82 -30.11 21.93 -24.23
C LYS A 82 -30.22 23.25 -24.97
N LYS A 83 -29.12 23.83 -25.45
CA LYS A 83 -29.17 25.05 -26.27
C LYS A 83 -29.82 24.76 -27.62
N ILE A 84 -29.46 23.64 -28.24
CA ILE A 84 -30.05 23.20 -29.51
C ILE A 84 -31.57 23.01 -29.34
N ASP A 85 -31.99 22.32 -28.28
CA ASP A 85 -33.43 22.13 -27.98
C ASP A 85 -34.16 23.47 -27.85
N LYS A 86 -33.59 24.44 -27.12
CA LYS A 86 -34.16 25.79 -27.01
C LYS A 86 -34.27 26.50 -28.37
N ASP A 87 -33.32 26.32 -29.26
CA ASP A 87 -33.36 26.96 -30.58
C ASP A 87 -34.39 26.27 -31.49
N VAL A 88 -34.55 24.95 -31.40
CA VAL A 88 -35.63 24.21 -32.08
C VAL A 88 -37.00 24.66 -31.58
N VAL A 89 -37.17 24.82 -30.26
CA VAL A 89 -38.41 25.35 -29.64
C VAL A 89 -38.76 26.74 -30.19
N LYS A 90 -37.78 27.65 -30.31
CA LYS A 90 -38.02 28.99 -30.86
C LYS A 90 -38.47 28.96 -32.33
N ILE A 91 -37.97 28.01 -33.13
CA ILE A 91 -38.29 27.90 -34.56
C ILE A 91 -39.64 27.23 -34.78
N THR A 92 -39.94 26.18 -34.00
CA THR A 92 -41.09 25.30 -34.22
C THR A 92 -42.30 25.63 -33.35
N GLY A 93 -42.10 26.38 -32.26
CA GLY A 93 -43.14 26.64 -31.25
C GLY A 93 -43.54 25.43 -30.41
N ALA A 94 -42.85 24.29 -30.57
CA ALA A 94 -43.06 23.09 -29.77
C ALA A 94 -42.48 23.25 -28.36
N GLU A 95 -42.89 22.40 -27.41
CA GLU A 95 -42.34 22.40 -26.05
C GLU A 95 -40.95 21.75 -25.99
N SER A 96 -40.13 22.19 -25.04
CA SER A 96 -38.79 21.64 -24.76
C SER A 96 -38.91 20.22 -24.21
N VAL A 97 -38.11 19.30 -24.75
CA VAL A 97 -38.21 17.87 -24.39
C VAL A 97 -36.98 17.40 -23.60
N ILE A 98 -35.92 18.21 -23.53
CA ILE A 98 -34.63 17.81 -22.96
C ILE A 98 -34.42 18.41 -21.57
N GLU A 99 -34.46 17.55 -20.55
CA GLU A 99 -33.97 17.88 -19.21
C GLU A 99 -32.50 17.48 -19.05
N PRO A 100 -31.58 18.44 -18.83
CA PRO A 100 -30.16 18.13 -18.67
C PRO A 100 -29.92 17.42 -17.33
N LEU A 101 -29.14 16.34 -17.37
CA LEU A 101 -28.66 15.66 -16.18
C LEU A 101 -27.21 16.07 -15.92
N GLN A 102 -26.97 16.87 -14.87
CA GLN A 102 -25.60 17.18 -14.47
C GLN A 102 -25.03 16.07 -13.60
N LEU A 103 -23.88 15.54 -14.02
CA LEU A 103 -23.12 14.56 -13.27
C LEU A 103 -22.11 15.25 -12.36
N ASP A 104 -22.05 14.82 -11.11
CA ASP A 104 -20.98 15.23 -10.20
C ASP A 104 -19.67 14.52 -10.55
N GLY A 105 -18.58 15.30 -10.54
CA GLY A 105 -17.24 14.77 -10.76
C GLY A 105 -16.71 13.98 -9.55
N PRO A 106 -15.64 13.20 -9.74
CA PRO A 106 -14.98 12.51 -8.62
C PRO A 106 -14.51 13.54 -7.59
N LYS A 107 -14.90 13.33 -6.32
CA LYS A 107 -14.41 14.16 -5.20
C LYS A 107 -12.91 13.98 -5.08
N LYS A 108 -12.17 15.08 -5.07
CA LYS A 108 -10.75 15.06 -4.73
C LYS A 108 -10.64 14.62 -3.27
N MET A 109 -9.89 13.54 -3.03
CA MET A 109 -9.58 13.12 -1.67
C MET A 109 -8.52 14.09 -1.12
N GLY A 110 -8.95 15.13 -0.40
CA GLY A 110 -8.05 16.17 0.11
C GLY A 110 -8.66 17.48 0.61
N ASP A 111 -9.98 17.67 0.55
CA ASP A 111 -10.68 18.78 1.23
C ASP A 111 -11.48 18.26 2.44
#